data_AF-A0A0M4T5Q0-F1
#
_entry.id   AF-A0A0M4T5Q0-F1
#
_cell.length_a   1.000
_cell.length_b   1.000
_cell.length_c   1.000
_cell.angle_alpha   90.00
_cell.angle_beta   90.00
_cell.angle_gamma   90.00
#
_symmetry.space_group_name_H-M   'P 1'
#
loop_
_entity.id
_entity.type
_entity.pdbx_description
1 polymer ?
#
loop_
_entity_poly.entity_id
_entity_poly.type
_entity_poly.pdbx_seq_one_letter_code
_entity_poly.pdbx_strand_id
1 'polypeptide(L)'
;MLDRNRNLIELEYKFVALNMLLNPALNRTQAAELLEKQFQISITYKQWRGIKERIKPIVEQLRNDDDECIRIAQQCGMFKYAHKVRRIQKLEDLIDSSLRSGHESAGVAALRLLKEEYASEQTSTPVQLIIGTATPPPQEDVLPEDEDL
;
A
#
# COMPACT_ATOMS: atom_id res chain seq x y z
N MET A 1 19.29 11.53 -17.46
CA MET A 1 18.02 12.28 -17.59
C MET A 1 16.94 11.45 -16.91
N LEU A 2 16.28 11.97 -15.88
CA LEU A 2 15.21 11.26 -15.16
C LEU A 2 13.85 11.58 -15.80
N ASP A 3 13.18 10.57 -16.33
CA ASP A 3 11.86 10.70 -16.96
C ASP A 3 10.74 10.74 -15.90
N ARG A 4 10.46 11.95 -15.38
CA ARG A 4 9.51 12.18 -14.30
C ARG A 4 8.02 12.02 -14.68
N ASN A 5 7.70 11.74 -15.95
CA ASN A 5 6.31 11.61 -16.43
C ASN A 5 6.18 10.67 -17.65
N ARG A 6 6.98 9.60 -17.71
CA ARG A 6 6.86 8.62 -18.80
C ARG A 6 5.74 7.60 -18.57
N ASN A 7 5.33 6.94 -19.65
CA ASN A 7 4.48 5.76 -19.54
C ASN A 7 5.26 4.63 -18.85
N LEU A 8 4.55 3.85 -18.03
CA LEU A 8 5.14 2.68 -17.39
C LEU A 8 5.51 1.64 -18.46
N ILE A 9 6.64 0.98 -18.25
CA ILE A 9 7.02 -0.23 -19.00
C ILE A 9 6.43 -1.46 -18.31
N GLU A 10 6.53 -2.62 -18.98
CA GLU A 10 5.91 -3.86 -18.52
C GLU A 10 6.31 -4.24 -17.08
N LEU A 11 7.61 -4.15 -16.75
CA LEU A 11 8.10 -4.48 -15.41
C LEU A 11 7.49 -3.59 -14.32
N GLU A 12 7.29 -2.30 -14.60
CA GLU A 12 6.70 -1.36 -13.64
C GLU A 12 5.21 -1.63 -13.46
N TYR A 13 4.50 -2.00 -14.52
CA TYR A 13 3.11 -2.47 -14.42
C TYR A 13 3.03 -3.74 -13.57
N LYS A 14 3.92 -4.70 -13.81
CA LYS A 14 4.02 -5.95 -13.05
C LYS A 14 4.34 -5.70 -11.57
N PHE A 15 5.23 -4.75 -11.28
CA PHE A 15 5.56 -4.35 -9.91
C PHE A 15 4.35 -3.75 -9.18
N VAL A 16 3.62 -2.84 -9.82
CA VAL A 16 2.41 -2.27 -9.22
C VAL A 16 1.32 -3.33 -9.05
N ALA A 17 1.17 -4.23 -10.02
CA ALA A 17 0.25 -5.37 -9.92
C ALA A 17 0.61 -6.27 -8.73
N LEU A 18 1.87 -6.64 -8.57
CA LEU A 18 2.34 -7.44 -7.44
C LEU A 18 2.04 -6.75 -6.10
N ASN A 19 2.31 -5.45 -5.99
CA ASN A 19 1.98 -4.69 -4.78
C ASN A 19 0.47 -4.58 -4.54
N MET A 20 -0.35 -4.56 -5.59
CA MET A 20 -1.81 -4.58 -5.46
C MET A 20 -2.34 -5.97 -5.07
N LEU A 21 -1.68 -7.05 -5.49
CA LEU A 21 -1.97 -8.41 -5.00
C LEU A 21 -1.65 -8.53 -3.50
N LEU A 22 -0.51 -7.97 -3.09
CA LEU A 22 -0.05 -7.96 -1.70
C LEU A 22 -0.80 -6.97 -0.80
N ASN A 23 -1.44 -5.97 -1.39
CA ASN A 23 -2.27 -4.98 -0.72
C ASN A 23 -3.42 -4.56 -1.66
N PRO A 24 -4.57 -5.26 -1.60
CA PRO A 24 -5.71 -4.97 -2.46
C PRO A 24 -6.28 -3.54 -2.31
N ALA A 25 -5.99 -2.89 -1.18
CA ALA A 25 -6.42 -1.52 -0.89
C ALA A 25 -5.42 -0.45 -1.37
N LEU A 26 -4.40 -0.82 -2.17
CA LEU A 26 -3.37 0.09 -2.65
C LEU A 26 -3.97 1.33 -3.32
N ASN A 27 -3.73 2.48 -2.71
CA ASN A 27 -4.22 3.76 -3.23
C ASN A 27 -3.17 4.44 -4.11
N ARG A 28 -3.58 5.50 -4.83
CA ARG A 28 -2.69 6.24 -5.75
C ARG A 28 -1.42 6.75 -5.07
N THR A 29 -1.55 7.32 -3.87
CA THR A 29 -0.42 7.94 -3.18
C THR A 29 0.61 6.88 -2.81
N GLN A 30 0.17 5.74 -2.28
CA GLN A 30 1.04 4.60 -1.99
C GLN A 30 1.68 4.04 -3.26
N ALA A 31 0.92 3.87 -4.33
CA ALA A 31 1.46 3.40 -5.61
C ALA A 31 2.49 4.36 -6.21
N ALA A 32 2.26 5.67 -6.10
CA ALA A 32 3.20 6.70 -6.53
C ALA A 32 4.49 6.65 -5.70
N GLU A 33 4.40 6.53 -4.38
CA GLU A 33 5.57 6.39 -3.51
C GLU A 33 6.37 5.11 -3.82
N LEU A 34 5.70 3.99 -4.10
CA LEU A 34 6.36 2.74 -4.48
C LEU A 34 7.13 2.89 -5.80
N LEU A 35 6.49 3.48 -6.82
CA LEU A 35 7.12 3.72 -8.13
C LEU A 35 8.26 4.74 -8.04
N GLU A 36 8.12 5.76 -7.21
CA GLU A 36 9.16 6.77 -6.99
C GLU A 36 10.36 6.16 -6.26
N LYS A 37 10.13 5.38 -5.21
CA LYS A 37 11.22 4.69 -4.48
C LYS A 37 11.96 3.68 -5.35
N GLN A 38 11.23 2.89 -6.14
CA GLN A 38 11.82 1.77 -6.87
C GLN A 38 12.39 2.17 -8.24
N PHE A 39 11.70 3.06 -8.96
CA PHE A 39 12.01 3.40 -10.35
C PHE A 39 12.23 4.90 -10.58
N GLN A 40 12.09 5.72 -9.54
CA GLN A 40 12.17 7.20 -9.63
C GLN A 40 11.14 7.78 -10.60
N ILE A 41 9.95 7.15 -10.67
CA ILE A 41 8.84 7.57 -11.53
C ILE A 41 7.76 8.24 -10.68
N SER A 42 7.37 9.45 -11.09
CA SER A 42 6.20 10.12 -10.56
C SER A 42 4.99 9.85 -11.45
N ILE A 43 3.82 9.61 -10.86
CA ILE A 43 2.57 9.39 -11.60
C ILE A 43 1.48 10.40 -11.21
N THR A 44 0.79 10.90 -12.23
CA THR A 44 -0.38 11.77 -12.06
C THR A 44 -1.65 10.96 -11.76
N TYR A 45 -2.70 11.64 -11.27
CA TYR A 45 -4.01 11.00 -11.05
C TYR A 45 -4.59 10.38 -12.33
N LYS A 46 -4.46 11.06 -13.47
CA LYS A 46 -4.95 10.58 -14.76
C LYS A 46 -4.24 9.30 -15.20
N GLN A 47 -2.91 9.24 -15.02
CA GLN A 47 -2.13 8.04 -15.31
C GLN A 47 -2.50 6.89 -14.40
N TRP A 48 -2.69 7.13 -13.09
CA TRP A 48 -3.10 6.10 -12.15
C TRP A 48 -4.39 5.39 -12.56
N ARG A 49 -5.41 6.13 -13.03
CA ARG A 49 -6.64 5.52 -13.51
C ARG A 49 -6.38 4.55 -14.67
N GLY A 50 -5.55 4.93 -15.63
CA GLY A 50 -5.15 4.06 -16.74
C GLY A 50 -4.29 2.87 -16.29
N ILE A 51 -3.40 3.09 -15.32
CA ILE A 51 -2.58 2.03 -14.72
C ILE A 51 -3.48 1.00 -14.04
N LYS A 52 -4.43 1.44 -13.22
CA LYS A 52 -5.34 0.57 -12.47
C LYS A 52 -6.13 -0.36 -13.38
N GLU A 53 -6.62 0.13 -14.52
CA GLU A 53 -7.31 -0.72 -15.50
C GLU A 53 -6.36 -1.71 -16.18
N ARG A 54 -5.13 -1.30 -16.49
CA ARG A 54 -4.13 -2.17 -17.13
C ARG A 54 -3.58 -3.27 -16.22
N ILE A 55 -3.43 -3.00 -14.92
CA ILE A 55 -2.87 -3.98 -13.98
C ILE A 55 -3.90 -5.01 -13.51
N LYS A 56 -5.21 -4.76 -13.62
CA LYS A 56 -6.26 -5.73 -13.25
C LYS A 56 -6.04 -7.14 -13.82
N PRO A 57 -5.87 -7.32 -15.15
CA PRO A 57 -5.63 -8.65 -15.71
C PRO A 57 -4.29 -9.25 -15.24
N ILE A 58 -3.28 -8.40 -14.97
CA ILE A 58 -1.99 -8.85 -14.45
C ILE A 58 -2.15 -9.40 -13.03
N VAL A 59 -2.91 -8.72 -12.17
CA VAL A 59 -3.18 -9.20 -10.80
C VAL A 59 -3.90 -10.55 -10.82
N GLU A 60 -4.88 -10.72 -11.70
CA GLU A 60 -5.61 -11.99 -11.83
C GLU A 60 -4.69 -13.13 -12.29
N GLN A 61 -3.78 -12.85 -13.23
CA GLN A 61 -2.77 -13.81 -13.63
C GLN A 61 -1.84 -14.17 -12.47
N LEU A 62 -1.33 -13.16 -11.76
CA LEU A 62 -0.40 -13.35 -10.65
C LEU A 62 -1.00 -14.10 -9.46
N ARG A 63 -2.31 -13.96 -9.22
CA ARG A 63 -3.03 -14.72 -8.19
C ARG A 63 -2.82 -16.24 -8.34
N ASN A 64 -2.66 -16.71 -9.58
CA ASN A 64 -2.54 -18.14 -9.91
C ASN A 64 -1.11 -18.56 -10.31
N ASP A 65 -0.13 -17.65 -10.27
CA ASP A 65 1.24 -17.91 -10.74
C ASP A 65 2.28 -17.40 -9.73
N ASP A 66 2.57 -18.26 -8.75
CA ASP A 66 3.55 -18.02 -7.68
C ASP A 66 4.95 -17.75 -8.24
N ASP A 67 5.33 -18.48 -9.29
CA ASP A 67 6.66 -18.39 -9.87
C ASP A 67 6.86 -17.05 -10.59
N GLU A 68 5.85 -16.56 -11.32
CA GLU A 68 5.85 -15.21 -11.87
C GLU A 68 5.91 -14.16 -10.76
N CYS A 69 5.15 -14.31 -9.66
CA CYS A 69 5.21 -13.38 -8.53
C CYS A 69 6.61 -13.29 -7.92
N ILE A 70 7.24 -14.45 -7.69
CA ILE A 70 8.61 -14.53 -7.14
C ILE A 70 9.60 -13.91 -8.12
N ARG A 71 9.45 -14.18 -9.42
CA ARG A 71 10.33 -13.62 -10.46
C ARG A 71 10.24 -12.11 -10.54
N ILE A 72 9.03 -11.54 -10.52
CA ILE A 72 8.82 -10.08 -10.49
C ILE A 72 9.43 -9.50 -9.22
N ALA A 73 9.19 -10.13 -8.07
CA ALA A 73 9.77 -9.70 -6.81
C ALA A 73 11.31 -9.66 -6.87
N GLN A 74 11.95 -10.70 -7.43
CA GLN A 74 13.40 -10.73 -7.62
C GLN A 74 13.89 -9.65 -8.57
N GLN A 75 13.22 -9.44 -9.71
CA GLN A 75 13.55 -8.39 -10.68
C GLN A 75 13.43 -6.98 -10.07
N CYS A 76 12.55 -6.81 -9.09
CA CYS A 76 12.38 -5.56 -8.35
C CYS A 76 13.16 -5.51 -7.03
N GLY A 77 14.05 -6.47 -6.75
CA GLY A 77 14.87 -6.48 -5.51
C GLY A 77 14.09 -6.79 -4.22
N MET A 78 12.86 -7.28 -4.33
CA MET A 78 11.93 -7.63 -3.26
C MET A 78 12.10 -9.09 -2.78
N PHE A 79 13.32 -9.50 -2.44
CA PHE A 79 13.66 -10.91 -2.15
C PHE A 79 12.88 -11.55 -1.00
N LYS A 80 12.35 -10.75 -0.06
CA LYS A 80 11.62 -11.24 1.13
C LYS A 80 10.14 -11.52 0.88
N TYR A 81 9.61 -11.18 -0.29
CA TYR A 81 8.17 -11.22 -0.55
C TYR A 81 7.61 -12.58 -0.96
N ALA A 82 8.47 -13.53 -1.34
CA ALA A 82 8.06 -14.87 -1.78
C ALA A 82 7.19 -15.63 -0.74
N HIS A 83 7.55 -15.53 0.55
CA HIS A 83 6.78 -16.17 1.62
C HIS A 83 5.41 -15.52 1.84
N LYS A 84 5.33 -14.20 1.66
CA LYS A 84 4.09 -13.45 1.84
C LYS A 84 3.09 -13.75 0.73
N VAL A 85 3.55 -13.76 -0.53
CA VAL A 85 2.74 -14.15 -1.70
C VAL A 85 2.11 -15.53 -1.48
N ARG A 86 2.94 -16.54 -1.19
CA ARG A 86 2.48 -17.91 -0.94
C ARG A 86 1.51 -18.03 0.22
N ARG A 87 1.71 -17.24 1.28
CA ARG A 87 0.82 -17.26 2.45
C ARG A 87 -0.54 -16.66 2.13
N ILE A 88 -0.60 -15.55 1.40
CA ILE A 88 -1.83 -14.93 0.92
C ILE A 88 -2.62 -15.91 0.06
N GLN A 89 -2.01 -16.51 -0.96
CA GLN A 89 -2.70 -17.42 -1.87
C GLN A 89 -3.25 -18.65 -1.15
N LYS A 90 -2.46 -19.26 -0.25
CA LYS A 90 -2.95 -20.40 0.57
C LYS A 90 -4.13 -20.04 1.46
N LEU A 91 -4.16 -18.82 2.00
CA LEU A 91 -5.30 -18.35 2.79
C LEU A 91 -6.53 -18.13 1.92
N GLU A 92 -6.36 -17.61 0.70
CA GLU A 92 -7.43 -17.45 -0.29
C GLU A 92 -8.00 -18.81 -0.72
N ASP A 93 -7.15 -19.78 -1.04
CA ASP A 93 -7.56 -21.16 -1.35
C ASP A 93 -8.33 -21.79 -0.20
N LEU A 94 -7.90 -21.57 1.04
CA LEU A 94 -8.54 -22.11 2.23
C LEU A 94 -9.90 -21.47 2.49
N ILE A 95 -10.05 -20.16 2.20
CA ILE A 95 -11.35 -19.47 2.25
C ILE A 95 -12.28 -20.08 1.20
N ASP A 96 -11.83 -20.21 -0.04
CA ASP A 96 -12.64 -20.77 -1.13
C ASP A 96 -13.03 -22.23 -0.87
N SER A 97 -12.11 -23.06 -0.34
CA SER A 97 -12.44 -24.43 0.04
C SER A 97 -13.46 -24.48 1.17
N SER A 98 -13.30 -23.61 2.18
CA SER A 98 -14.19 -23.56 3.35
C SER A 98 -15.60 -23.13 2.99
N LEU A 99 -15.74 -22.19 2.05
CA LEU A 99 -17.03 -21.76 1.51
C LEU A 99 -17.73 -22.89 0.74
N ARG A 100 -16.98 -23.72 0.01
CA ARG A 100 -17.52 -24.86 -0.74
C ARG A 100 -17.88 -26.05 0.14
N SER A 101 -17.12 -26.29 1.21
CA SER A 101 -17.29 -27.45 2.09
C SER A 101 -18.18 -27.18 3.31
N GLY A 102 -18.67 -25.96 3.50
CA GLY A 102 -19.51 -25.58 4.65
C GLY A 102 -18.74 -25.46 5.98
N HIS A 103 -17.41 -25.33 5.94
CA HIS A 103 -16.58 -25.16 7.14
C HIS A 103 -16.35 -23.66 7.44
N GLU A 104 -17.44 -22.93 7.69
CA GLU A 104 -17.43 -21.46 7.82
C GLU A 104 -16.46 -20.94 8.89
N SER A 105 -16.29 -21.66 10.00
CA SER A 105 -15.37 -21.25 11.08
C SER A 105 -13.91 -21.21 10.64
N ALA A 106 -13.48 -22.16 9.80
CA ALA A 106 -12.14 -22.19 9.22
C ALA A 106 -11.96 -21.06 8.20
N GLY A 107 -12.99 -20.78 7.39
CA GLY A 107 -13.01 -19.66 6.46
C GLY A 107 -12.91 -18.30 7.15
N VAL A 108 -13.64 -18.11 8.26
CA VAL A 108 -13.58 -16.87 9.06
C VAL A 108 -12.21 -16.69 9.71
N ALA A 109 -11.58 -17.77 10.21
CA ALA A 109 -10.24 -17.71 10.77
C ALA A 109 -9.19 -17.34 9.70
N ALA A 110 -9.28 -17.96 8.52
CA ALA A 110 -8.41 -17.66 7.39
C ALA A 110 -8.58 -16.22 6.91
N LEU A 111 -9.80 -15.69 6.86
CA LEU A 111 -10.07 -14.31 6.50
C LEU A 111 -9.46 -13.31 7.49
N ARG A 112 -9.44 -13.63 8.79
CA ARG A 112 -8.76 -12.79 9.79
C ARG A 112 -7.26 -12.76 9.56
N LEU A 113 -6.64 -13.92 9.37
CA LEU A 113 -5.21 -14.01 9.06
C LEU A 113 -4.86 -13.29 7.75
N LEU A 114 -5.71 -13.42 6.72
CA LEU A 114 -5.52 -12.74 5.45
C LEU A 114 -5.56 -11.21 5.61
N LYS A 115 -6.45 -10.69 6.46
CA LYS A 115 -6.48 -9.25 6.79
C LYS A 115 -5.20 -8.80 7.51
N GLU A 116 -4.64 -9.63 8.39
CA GLU A 116 -3.38 -9.33 9.08
C GLU A 116 -2.19 -9.30 8.10
N GLU A 117 -2.17 -10.20 7.12
CA GLU A 117 -1.17 -10.19 6.03
C GLU A 117 -1.21 -8.91 5.21
N TYR A 118 -2.41 -8.43 4.90
CA TYR A 118 -2.60 -7.18 4.17
C TYR A 118 -2.26 -5.95 5.03
N ALA A 119 -2.48 -6.01 6.35
CA ALA A 119 -2.22 -4.90 7.27
C ALA A 119 -0.75 -4.75 7.68
N SER A 120 0.04 -5.82 7.67
CA SER A 120 1.40 -5.84 8.22
C SER A 120 2.46 -5.03 7.43
N GLU A 121 2.09 -4.39 6.31
CA GLU A 121 2.91 -3.39 5.62
C GLU A 121 2.50 -1.94 5.89
N GLN A 122 1.47 -1.69 6.71
CA GLN A 122 1.23 -0.37 7.30
C GLN A 122 2.21 -0.08 8.45
N THR A 123 3.52 -0.12 8.20
CA THR A 123 4.39 0.82 8.90
C THR A 123 4.25 2.16 8.20
N SER A 124 3.08 2.78 8.38
CA SER A 124 2.98 4.23 8.33
C SER A 124 4.07 4.76 9.26
N THR A 125 4.89 5.68 8.76
CA THR A 125 5.57 6.64 9.62
C THR A 125 4.57 7.05 10.70
N PRO A 126 4.87 6.91 12.01
CA PRO A 126 3.97 7.41 13.01
C PRO A 126 3.84 8.90 12.77
N VAL A 127 2.72 9.32 12.18
CA VAL A 127 2.29 10.71 12.27
C VAL A 127 1.99 10.86 13.75
N GLN A 128 2.99 11.34 14.50
CA GLN A 128 2.75 11.94 15.78
C GLN A 128 1.78 13.10 15.51
N LEU A 129 0.50 12.83 15.69
CA LEU A 129 -0.48 13.88 15.87
C LEU A 129 -0.07 14.56 17.18
N ILE A 130 0.77 15.59 17.09
CA ILE A 130 0.91 16.56 18.16
C ILE A 130 -0.44 17.26 18.19
N ILE A 131 -1.35 16.76 19.03
CA ILE A 131 -2.50 17.53 19.46
C ILE A 131 -1.87 18.70 20.21
N GLY A 132 -1.71 19.82 19.53
CA GLY A 132 -1.29 21.07 20.13
C GLY A 132 -2.24 21.33 21.29
N THR A 133 -1.72 21.15 22.50
CA THR A 133 -2.33 21.68 23.70
C THR A 133 -2.54 23.16 23.45
N ALA A 134 -3.80 23.56 23.47
CA ALA A 134 -4.33 24.90 23.26
C ALA A 134 -3.27 26.01 23.38
N THR A 135 -2.99 26.67 22.26
CA THR A 135 -2.44 28.02 22.27
C THR A 135 -3.36 28.86 23.17
N PRO A 136 -2.88 29.41 24.30
CA PRO A 136 -3.71 30.33 25.08
C PRO A 136 -4.09 31.53 24.19
N PRO A 137 -5.29 32.11 24.37
CA PRO A 137 -5.70 33.27 23.59
C PRO A 137 -4.68 34.40 23.78
N PRO A 138 -4.38 35.18 22.73
CA PRO A 138 -3.46 36.31 22.84
C PRO A 138 -4.00 37.28 23.91
N GLN A 139 -3.19 37.51 24.95
CA GLN A 139 -3.46 38.54 25.95
C GLN A 139 -3.46 39.89 25.23
N GLU A 140 -4.55 40.65 25.36
CA GLU A 140 -4.62 42.04 24.92
C GLU A 140 -3.52 42.84 25.64
N ASP A 141 -2.76 43.61 24.86
CA ASP A 141 -1.79 44.60 25.33
C ASP A 141 -2.43 45.52 26.38
N VAL A 142 -2.14 45.26 27.65
CA VAL A 142 -2.32 46.27 28.71
C VAL A 142 -1.10 47.16 28.67
N LEU A 143 -1.32 48.38 28.18
CA LEU A 143 -0.38 49.51 28.23
C LEU A 143 0.23 49.63 29.64
N PRO A 144 1.53 49.88 29.77
CA PRO A 144 2.14 50.13 31.08
C PRO A 144 1.56 51.42 31.68
N GLU A 145 0.92 51.30 32.85
CA GLU A 145 0.68 52.45 33.72
C GLU A 145 2.02 52.85 34.32
N ASP A 146 2.50 54.03 33.92
CA ASP A 146 3.61 54.74 34.54
C ASP A 146 3.26 55.08 36.01
N GLU A 147 3.85 54.38 36.97
CA GLU A 147 4.02 54.89 38.34
C GLU A 147 5.37 55.62 38.42
N ASP A 148 5.35 56.95 38.32
CA ASP A 148 6.09 57.88 39.20
C ASP A 148 5.88 59.35 38.77
N LEU A 149 4.97 60.06 39.48
CA LEU A 149 5.17 61.39 40.10
C LEU A 149 3.89 61.94 40.76
#